data_AF-A0A2Z4GCL9-F1
#
_entry.id   AF-A0A2Z4GCL9-F1
#
_cell.length_a   1.000
_cell.length_b   1.000
_cell.length_c   1.000
_cell.angle_alpha   90.00
_cell.angle_beta   90.00
_cell.angle_gamma   90.00
#
_symmetry.space_group_name_H-M   'P 1'
#
loop_
_entity.id
_entity.type
_entity.pdbx_description
1 polymer ?
#
loop_
_entity_poly.entity_id
_entity_poly.type
_entity_poly.pdbx_seq_one_letter_code
_entity_poly.pdbx_strand_id
1 'polypeptide(L)'
;MSVTSMAQDTQTDNHVITVKVPNVALLDLESTASKNFNAEFTQATPLEAGEKITKAQDNSDTWLNYSSILVDGGASSRHVDVKIDELVPGITIKVKAGNASTGEGTLGSTGGRVTLSTVDQVAVAGIGSAYTETGASKGHRLTYSFNAPNSSYADLRAKDYAVTVTYTLADD
;
A
#
# COMPACT_ATOMS: atom_id res chain seq x y z
N MET A 1 -7.63 17.69 79.44
CA MET A 1 -8.19 18.08 78.13
C MET A 1 -7.46 17.27 77.08
N SER A 2 -8.09 16.23 76.54
CA SER A 2 -7.53 15.48 75.41
C SER A 2 -8.22 15.96 74.15
N VAL A 3 -7.45 16.58 73.26
CA VAL A 3 -7.89 16.90 71.90
C VAL A 3 -7.77 15.63 71.07
N THR A 4 -8.91 15.00 70.80
CA THR A 4 -9.01 13.90 69.85
C THR A 4 -8.79 14.48 68.45
N SER A 5 -7.60 14.28 67.90
CA SER A 5 -7.32 14.54 66.48
C SER A 5 -8.16 13.60 65.63
N MET A 6 -9.32 14.07 65.17
CA MET A 6 -10.04 13.42 64.09
C MET A 6 -9.15 13.54 62.85
N ALA A 7 -8.58 12.42 62.38
CA ALA A 7 -7.94 12.41 61.07
C ALA A 7 -9.00 12.86 60.04
N GLN A 8 -8.67 13.85 59.20
CA GLN A 8 -9.55 14.24 58.09
C GLN A 8 -9.57 13.10 57.08
N ASP A 9 -10.62 12.27 57.15
CA ASP A 9 -11.01 11.41 56.03
C ASP A 9 -11.54 12.32 54.91
N THR A 10 -10.93 12.24 53.73
CA THR A 10 -11.31 13.05 52.57
C THR A 10 -12.51 12.48 51.81
N GLN A 11 -13.02 11.29 52.19
CA GLN A 11 -14.02 10.51 51.45
C GLN A 11 -13.60 10.24 49.99
N THR A 12 -12.30 10.29 49.72
CA THR A 12 -11.71 10.02 48.41
C THR A 12 -10.58 9.01 48.57
N ASP A 13 -10.50 8.08 47.62
CA ASP A 13 -9.46 7.07 47.54
C ASP A 13 -9.17 6.78 46.05
N ASN A 14 -7.97 6.29 45.73
CA ASN A 14 -7.50 6.15 44.36
C ASN A 14 -6.95 4.74 44.11
N HIS A 15 -7.08 4.25 42.88
CA HIS A 15 -6.29 3.11 42.38
C HIS A 15 -5.74 3.40 40.99
N VAL A 16 -4.79 2.58 40.54
CA VAL A 16 -4.19 2.68 39.20
C VAL A 16 -4.70 1.55 38.31
N ILE A 17 -4.99 1.87 37.05
CA ILE A 17 -5.16 0.90 35.95
C ILE A 17 -3.99 1.10 34.99
N THR A 18 -3.36 -0.01 34.61
CA THR A 18 -2.34 -0.01 33.56
C THR A 18 -2.95 -0.58 32.29
N VAL A 19 -3.02 0.24 31.23
CA VAL A 19 -3.46 -0.17 29.90
C VAL A 19 -2.22 -0.30 29.01
N LYS A 20 -2.09 -1.44 28.32
CA LYS A 20 -1.02 -1.67 27.34
C LYS A 20 -1.58 -1.61 25.92
N VAL A 21 -0.99 -0.76 25.09
CA VAL A 21 -1.25 -0.69 23.65
C VAL A 21 -0.02 -1.24 22.91
N PRO A 22 -0.16 -2.22 22.01
CA PRO A 22 0.97 -2.78 21.28
C PRO A 22 1.39 -1.88 20.10
N ASN A 23 2.67 -1.94 19.73
CA ASN A 23 3.11 -1.53 18.40
C ASN A 23 2.61 -2.55 17.37
N VAL A 24 2.03 -2.08 16.28
CA VAL A 24 1.50 -2.93 15.19
C VAL A 24 1.99 -2.37 13.87
N ALA A 25 2.57 -3.20 13.01
CA ALA A 25 2.96 -2.86 11.65
C ALA A 25 2.70 -4.07 10.74
N LEU A 26 1.48 -4.12 10.18
CA LEU A 26 1.03 -5.22 9.35
C LEU A 26 0.54 -4.67 8.01
N LEU A 27 0.90 -5.34 6.92
CA LEU A 27 0.49 -5.02 5.56
C LEU A 27 0.04 -6.31 4.87
N ASP A 28 -1.03 -6.24 4.10
CA ASP A 28 -1.44 -7.31 3.19
C ASP A 28 -1.94 -6.73 1.86
N LEU A 29 -1.84 -7.54 0.82
CA LEU A 29 -2.47 -7.31 -0.47
C LEU A 29 -3.71 -8.20 -0.57
N GLU A 30 -4.84 -7.64 -0.93
CA GLU A 30 -6.12 -8.36 -1.06
C GLU A 30 -6.66 -8.26 -2.50
N SER A 31 -7.46 -9.22 -2.92
CA SER A 31 -8.02 -9.27 -4.28
C SER A 31 -9.35 -10.01 -4.30
N THR A 32 -10.22 -9.77 -5.29
CA THR A 32 -11.49 -10.52 -5.38
C THR A 32 -11.29 -11.95 -5.89
N ALA A 33 -10.23 -12.20 -6.65
CA ALA A 33 -9.92 -13.53 -7.19
C ALA A 33 -8.50 -14.01 -6.85
N SER A 34 -7.47 -13.27 -7.28
CA SER A 34 -6.07 -13.66 -7.12
C SER A 34 -5.17 -12.43 -7.05
N LYS A 35 -4.16 -12.47 -6.17
CA LYS A 35 -3.12 -11.44 -6.07
C LYS A 35 -2.24 -11.41 -7.33
N ASN A 36 -2.08 -12.55 -7.99
CA ASN A 36 -1.35 -12.70 -9.25
C ASN A 36 -2.32 -12.56 -10.44
N PHE A 37 -1.91 -11.82 -11.47
CA PHE A 37 -2.68 -11.62 -12.68
C PHE A 37 -1.77 -11.48 -13.90
N ASN A 38 -2.32 -11.72 -15.09
CA ASN A 38 -1.62 -11.56 -16.36
C ASN A 38 -1.98 -10.22 -17.01
N ALA A 39 -0.98 -9.57 -17.60
CA ALA A 39 -1.16 -8.38 -18.42
C ALA A 39 -0.74 -8.70 -19.86
N GLU A 40 -1.72 -8.89 -20.74
CA GLU A 40 -1.47 -9.35 -22.10
C GLU A 40 -1.43 -8.20 -23.11
N PHE A 41 -0.30 -8.05 -23.79
CA PHE A 41 -0.21 -7.22 -24.99
C PHE A 41 -0.63 -8.07 -26.18
N THR A 42 -1.57 -7.56 -26.99
CA THR A 42 -2.15 -8.32 -28.09
C THR A 42 -1.78 -7.71 -29.44
N GLN A 43 -1.83 -8.52 -30.49
CA GLN A 43 -1.82 -7.98 -31.84
C GLN A 43 -3.14 -7.25 -32.13
N ALA A 44 -3.10 -6.25 -33.01
CA ALA A 44 -4.30 -5.64 -33.53
C ALA A 44 -5.09 -6.67 -34.37
N THR A 45 -6.42 -6.56 -34.34
CA THR A 45 -7.33 -7.44 -35.07
C THR A 45 -8.30 -6.59 -35.89
N PRO A 46 -8.37 -6.75 -37.24
CA PRO A 46 -7.57 -7.66 -38.07
C PRO A 46 -6.08 -7.29 -38.09
N LEU A 47 -5.21 -8.30 -38.26
CA LEU A 47 -3.76 -8.09 -38.28
C LEU A 47 -3.33 -7.52 -39.63
N GLU A 48 -2.63 -6.39 -39.62
CA GLU A 48 -2.01 -5.78 -40.80
C GLU A 48 -0.51 -5.51 -40.58
N ALA A 49 0.29 -5.66 -41.64
CA ALA A 49 1.73 -5.42 -41.55
C ALA A 49 2.01 -3.93 -41.30
N GLY A 50 2.87 -3.64 -40.32
CA GLY A 50 3.22 -2.26 -39.93
C GLY A 50 2.42 -1.72 -38.74
N GLU A 51 1.44 -2.46 -38.23
CA GLU A 51 0.75 -2.10 -36.98
C GLU A 51 1.55 -2.48 -35.73
N LYS A 52 1.33 -1.72 -34.66
CA LYS A 52 1.91 -1.99 -33.33
C LYS A 52 1.04 -2.93 -32.52
N ILE A 53 1.61 -3.53 -31.48
CA ILE A 53 0.82 -4.24 -30.46
C ILE A 53 -0.10 -3.29 -29.69
N THR A 54 -1.27 -3.79 -29.30
CA THR A 54 -2.20 -3.14 -28.40
C THR A 54 -1.73 -3.35 -26.96
N LYS A 55 -1.81 -2.28 -26.15
CA LYS A 55 -1.41 -2.35 -24.75
C LYS A 55 -2.31 -3.30 -23.94
N ALA A 56 -1.75 -3.89 -22.90
CA ALA A 56 -2.54 -4.59 -21.90
C ALA A 56 -3.57 -3.67 -21.22
N GLN A 57 -4.70 -4.26 -20.82
CA GLN A 57 -5.72 -3.56 -20.04
C GLN A 57 -5.17 -3.21 -18.65
N ASP A 58 -5.67 -2.09 -18.10
CA ASP A 58 -5.34 -1.70 -16.74
C ASP A 58 -6.01 -2.70 -15.75
N ASN A 59 -5.31 -3.06 -14.67
CA ASN A 59 -5.85 -3.94 -13.63
C ASN A 59 -6.10 -3.15 -12.34
N SER A 60 -7.25 -3.36 -11.70
CA SER A 60 -7.67 -2.64 -10.49
C SER A 60 -8.20 -3.56 -9.38
N ASP A 61 -7.85 -4.85 -9.41
CA ASP A 61 -8.42 -5.84 -8.48
C ASP A 61 -7.65 -5.94 -7.15
N THR A 62 -6.39 -5.51 -7.12
CA THR A 62 -5.58 -5.56 -5.90
C THR A 62 -5.85 -4.38 -4.99
N TRP A 63 -5.93 -4.64 -3.68
CA TRP A 63 -6.12 -3.66 -2.62
C TRP A 63 -4.98 -3.76 -1.60
N LEU A 64 -4.45 -2.62 -1.20
CA LEU A 64 -3.46 -2.52 -0.12
C LEU A 64 -4.20 -2.31 1.20
N ASN A 65 -4.00 -3.23 2.13
CA ASN A 65 -4.55 -3.18 3.48
C ASN A 65 -3.40 -3.09 4.49
N TYR A 66 -3.62 -2.38 5.59
CA TYR A 66 -2.65 -2.34 6.68
C TYR A 66 -3.32 -2.09 8.04
N SER A 67 -2.59 -2.46 9.08
CA SER A 67 -2.83 -2.03 10.45
C SER A 67 -1.53 -1.45 11.02
N SER A 68 -1.64 -0.26 11.57
CA SER A 68 -0.52 0.51 12.09
C SER A 68 -0.91 1.06 13.46
N ILE A 69 -0.07 0.82 14.47
CA ILE A 69 -0.10 1.52 15.74
C ILE A 69 1.34 1.96 16.01
N LEU A 70 1.56 3.27 16.04
CA LEU A 70 2.89 3.86 16.26
C LEU A 70 3.31 3.74 17.74
N VAL A 71 4.62 3.71 17.96
CA VAL A 71 5.21 3.78 19.30
C VAL A 71 5.21 5.24 19.76
N ASP A 72 4.75 5.50 20.98
CA ASP A 72 4.86 6.83 21.59
C ASP A 72 6.33 7.23 21.74
N GLY A 73 6.69 8.42 21.25
CA GLY A 73 8.09 8.86 21.14
C GLY A 73 8.94 8.16 20.05
N GLY A 74 8.33 7.33 19.20
CA GLY A 74 8.96 6.70 18.03
C GLY A 74 8.80 7.51 16.74
N ALA A 75 8.75 6.82 15.59
CA ALA A 75 8.47 7.44 14.30
C ALA A 75 7.10 8.15 14.31
N SER A 76 7.04 9.33 13.70
CA SER A 76 5.81 10.13 13.62
C SER A 76 4.79 9.57 12.63
N SER A 77 5.25 8.75 11.69
CA SER A 77 4.45 8.14 10.64
C SER A 77 5.20 6.98 9.98
N ARG A 78 4.49 6.29 9.11
CA ARG A 78 4.96 5.23 8.22
C ARG A 78 4.64 5.57 6.77
N HIS A 79 5.29 4.87 5.86
CA HIS A 79 4.96 4.87 4.44
C HIS A 79 4.90 3.44 3.92
N VAL A 80 4.29 3.28 2.75
CA VAL A 80 4.35 2.06 1.96
C VAL A 80 5.15 2.31 0.70
N ASP A 81 6.28 1.64 0.57
CA ASP A 81 7.06 1.57 -0.66
C ASP A 81 6.54 0.48 -1.60
N VAL A 82 6.79 0.66 -2.89
CA VAL A 82 6.61 -0.33 -3.94
C VAL A 82 7.84 -0.43 -4.83
N LYS A 83 8.22 -1.65 -5.21
CA LYS A 83 9.23 -1.92 -6.24
C LYS A 83 8.90 -3.19 -7.02
N ILE A 84 9.62 -3.40 -8.12
CA ILE A 84 9.66 -4.65 -8.88
C ILE A 84 11.04 -5.29 -8.82
N ASP A 85 11.13 -6.60 -8.96
CA ASP A 85 12.40 -7.34 -8.94
C ASP A 85 13.21 -7.17 -10.23
N GLU A 86 12.56 -7.05 -11.38
CA GLU A 86 13.20 -6.76 -12.66
C GLU A 86 12.36 -5.85 -13.58
N LEU A 87 13.03 -5.13 -14.46
CA LEU A 87 12.39 -4.35 -15.51
C LEU A 87 12.04 -5.24 -16.71
N VAL A 88 10.89 -5.00 -17.34
CA VAL A 88 10.53 -5.63 -18.61
C VAL A 88 11.04 -4.76 -19.77
N PRO A 89 11.99 -5.24 -20.60
CA PRO A 89 12.51 -4.47 -21.72
C PRO A 89 11.38 -3.99 -22.66
N GLY A 90 11.38 -2.69 -22.95
CA GLY A 90 10.39 -2.05 -23.82
C GLY A 90 9.02 -1.78 -23.18
N ILE A 91 8.78 -2.21 -21.94
CA ILE A 91 7.50 -2.02 -21.24
C ILE A 91 7.68 -1.15 -20.00
N THR A 92 6.83 -0.14 -19.86
CA THR A 92 6.67 0.64 -18.63
C THR A 92 5.47 0.12 -17.84
N ILE A 93 5.70 -0.30 -16.60
CA ILE A 93 4.66 -0.66 -15.64
C ILE A 93 4.48 0.47 -14.65
N LYS A 94 3.25 0.90 -14.41
CA LYS A 94 2.92 1.90 -13.40
C LYS A 94 1.84 1.40 -12.46
N VAL A 95 1.92 1.79 -11.20
CA VAL A 95 0.86 1.57 -10.21
C VAL A 95 0.40 2.91 -9.63
N LYS A 96 -0.90 3.05 -9.34
CA LYS A 96 -1.44 4.12 -8.52
C LYS A 96 -2.21 3.54 -7.35
N ALA A 97 -1.87 3.96 -6.13
CA ALA A 97 -2.74 3.77 -4.98
C ALA A 97 -3.85 4.84 -4.98
N GLY A 98 -5.11 4.40 -4.90
CA GLY A 98 -6.24 5.29 -4.67
C GLY A 98 -6.28 5.81 -3.23
N ASN A 99 -7.16 6.77 -2.94
CA ASN A 99 -7.47 7.10 -1.55
C ASN A 99 -8.03 5.86 -0.84
N ALA A 100 -7.80 5.74 0.47
CA ALA A 100 -8.40 4.66 1.24
C ALA A 100 -9.93 4.75 1.18
N SER A 101 -10.61 3.64 0.85
CA SER A 101 -12.08 3.58 0.80
C SER A 101 -12.73 3.33 2.15
N THR A 102 -11.98 2.75 3.09
CA THR A 102 -12.42 2.33 4.43
C THR A 102 -11.28 2.45 5.43
N GLY A 103 -11.62 2.31 6.70
CA GLY A 103 -10.66 2.38 7.80
C GLY A 103 -10.80 3.64 8.64
N GLU A 104 -10.03 3.69 9.72
CA GLU A 104 -10.03 4.78 10.70
C GLU A 104 -8.61 5.18 11.05
N GLY A 105 -8.45 6.41 11.57
CA GLY A 105 -7.17 7.00 11.93
C GLY A 105 -6.50 7.75 10.78
N THR A 106 -5.16 7.88 10.84
CA THR A 106 -4.40 8.58 9.79
C THR A 106 -3.99 7.59 8.69
N LEU A 107 -4.84 7.43 7.67
CA LEU A 107 -4.71 6.45 6.57
C LEU A 107 -3.67 6.83 5.49
N GLY A 108 -2.79 7.78 5.78
CA GLY A 108 -1.83 8.30 4.81
C GLY A 108 -2.46 8.99 3.59
N SER A 109 -1.58 9.44 2.71
CA SER A 109 -1.91 10.17 1.49
C SER A 109 -1.30 9.49 0.28
N THR A 110 -1.99 9.55 -0.86
CA THR A 110 -1.53 8.97 -2.11
C THR A 110 -1.28 10.03 -3.16
N GLY A 111 -0.30 9.78 -4.02
CA GLY A 111 0.12 10.70 -5.08
C GLY A 111 -0.38 10.31 -6.48
N GLY A 112 0.44 10.67 -7.47
CA GLY A 112 0.26 10.25 -8.86
C GLY A 112 0.58 8.78 -9.09
N ARG A 113 0.65 8.38 -10.37
CA ARG A 113 1.15 7.06 -10.76
C ARG A 113 2.64 6.96 -10.46
N VAL A 114 3.05 5.93 -9.74
CA VAL A 114 4.44 5.52 -9.56
C VAL A 114 4.86 4.70 -10.79
N THR A 115 5.97 5.06 -11.41
CA THR A 115 6.57 4.22 -12.46
C THR A 115 7.48 3.21 -11.79
N LEU A 116 7.13 1.92 -11.84
CA LEU A 116 7.81 0.88 -11.08
C LEU A 116 9.25 0.73 -11.56
N SER A 117 10.14 0.56 -10.59
CA SER A 117 11.57 0.31 -10.78
C SER A 117 12.07 -0.72 -9.78
N THR A 118 13.35 -1.07 -9.86
CA THR A 118 14.01 -1.96 -8.88
C THR A 118 14.42 -1.24 -7.60
N VAL A 119 14.13 0.05 -7.49
CA VAL A 119 14.37 0.88 -6.31
C VAL A 119 13.03 1.11 -5.62
N ASP A 120 13.04 1.17 -4.29
CA ASP A 120 11.87 1.47 -3.48
C ASP A 120 11.32 2.87 -3.80
N GLN A 121 10.00 2.94 -3.98
CA GLN A 121 9.28 4.17 -4.34
C GLN A 121 8.00 4.27 -3.51
N VAL A 122 7.79 5.43 -2.89
CA VAL A 122 6.65 5.66 -2.01
C VAL A 122 5.32 5.62 -2.79
N ALA A 123 4.44 4.68 -2.44
CA ALA A 123 3.08 4.55 -2.94
C ALA A 123 2.04 5.23 -2.04
N VAL A 124 2.24 5.17 -0.72
CA VAL A 124 1.41 5.83 0.31
C VAL A 124 2.33 6.43 1.36
N ALA A 125 2.15 7.70 1.71
CA ALA A 125 3.00 8.40 2.69
C ALA A 125 2.18 8.87 3.91
N GLY A 126 2.82 9.01 5.06
CA GLY A 126 2.22 9.66 6.23
C GLY A 126 1.13 8.83 6.93
N ILE A 127 1.28 7.51 6.95
CA ILE A 127 0.39 6.59 7.68
C ILE A 127 0.68 6.73 9.18
N GLY A 128 -0.34 7.08 9.97
CA GLY A 128 -0.22 7.15 11.43
C GLY A 128 -0.66 5.86 12.12
N SER A 129 -1.18 5.98 13.34
CA SER A 129 -1.98 4.91 13.95
C SER A 129 -3.33 4.82 13.22
N ALA A 130 -3.56 3.70 12.54
CA ALA A 130 -4.69 3.50 11.63
C ALA A 130 -4.93 2.01 11.32
N TYR A 131 -6.12 1.67 10.84
CA TYR A 131 -6.40 0.37 10.22
C TYR A 131 -7.32 0.56 9.01
N THR A 132 -7.18 -0.29 7.99
CA THR A 132 -7.96 -0.17 6.73
C THR A 132 -9.18 -1.08 6.64
N GLU A 133 -9.41 -1.93 7.63
CA GLU A 133 -10.18 -3.19 7.51
C GLU A 133 -9.45 -4.22 6.64
N THR A 134 -10.09 -5.37 6.38
CA THR A 134 -9.50 -6.52 5.66
C THR A 134 -10.38 -6.94 4.48
N GLY A 135 -9.73 -7.29 3.37
CA GLY A 135 -10.33 -7.87 2.17
C GLY A 135 -10.39 -6.92 0.98
N ALA A 136 -10.86 -7.45 -0.14
CA ALA A 136 -11.09 -6.64 -1.34
C ALA A 136 -12.07 -5.50 -1.05
N SER A 137 -11.89 -4.36 -1.72
CA SER A 137 -12.65 -3.13 -1.49
C SER A 137 -12.37 -2.38 -0.17
N LYS A 138 -11.35 -2.80 0.58
CA LYS A 138 -10.86 -2.13 1.79
C LYS A 138 -9.52 -1.45 1.54
N GLY A 139 -9.23 -0.37 2.26
CA GLY A 139 -7.95 0.35 2.12
C GLY A 139 -7.76 0.98 0.74
N HIS A 140 -6.54 0.90 0.18
CA HIS A 140 -6.19 1.59 -1.06
C HIS A 140 -6.31 0.65 -2.27
N ARG A 141 -7.16 0.99 -3.25
CA ARG A 141 -7.18 0.26 -4.53
C ARG A 141 -5.91 0.53 -5.32
N LEU A 142 -5.24 -0.51 -5.78
CA LEU A 142 -4.06 -0.43 -6.63
C LEU A 142 -4.47 -0.56 -8.09
N THR A 143 -4.23 0.47 -8.89
CA THR A 143 -4.48 0.44 -10.34
C THR A 143 -3.16 0.33 -11.10
N TYR A 144 -2.94 -0.82 -11.72
CA TYR A 144 -1.81 -1.10 -12.59
C TYR A 144 -2.12 -0.70 -14.04
N SER A 145 -1.14 -0.13 -14.71
CA SER A 145 -1.22 0.24 -16.13
C SER A 145 0.09 -0.10 -16.84
N PHE A 146 -0.04 -0.49 -18.10
CA PHE A 146 1.05 -0.99 -18.92
C PHE A 146 1.16 -0.14 -20.18
N ASN A 147 2.40 0.17 -20.58
CA ASN A 147 2.66 0.92 -21.80
C ASN A 147 3.88 0.35 -22.50
N ALA A 148 3.84 0.29 -23.83
CA ALA A 148 5.00 0.02 -24.67
C ALA A 148 5.39 1.33 -25.39
N PRO A 149 6.26 2.17 -24.81
CA PRO A 149 6.65 3.44 -25.42
C PRO A 149 7.28 3.24 -26.79
N ASN A 150 6.96 4.12 -27.75
CA ASN A 150 7.59 4.10 -29.08
C ASN A 150 9.12 4.18 -29.00
N SER A 151 9.65 4.95 -28.04
CA SER A 151 11.10 5.14 -27.84
C SER A 151 11.85 3.88 -27.40
N SER A 152 11.16 2.89 -26.82
CA SER A 152 11.73 1.63 -26.34
C SER A 152 11.14 0.41 -27.06
N TYR A 153 10.40 0.62 -28.15
CA TYR A 153 9.70 -0.44 -28.86
C TYR A 153 10.67 -1.47 -29.45
N ALA A 154 11.90 -1.05 -29.81
CA ALA A 154 12.95 -1.93 -30.32
C ALA A 154 13.44 -2.98 -29.31
N ASP A 155 13.19 -2.77 -28.01
CA ASP A 155 13.61 -3.66 -26.93
C ASP A 155 12.63 -4.81 -26.69
N LEU A 156 11.42 -4.73 -27.26
CA LEU A 156 10.38 -5.75 -27.08
C LEU A 156 10.84 -7.09 -27.66
N ARG A 157 10.65 -8.17 -26.89
CA ARG A 157 10.84 -9.56 -27.33
C ARG A 157 9.66 -10.40 -26.85
N ALA A 158 9.13 -11.23 -27.74
CA ALA A 158 8.01 -12.11 -27.45
C ALA A 158 8.45 -13.25 -26.52
N LYS A 159 7.98 -13.20 -25.28
CA LYS A 159 8.04 -14.26 -24.26
C LYS A 159 7.19 -13.81 -23.07
N ASP A 160 6.96 -14.73 -22.14
CA ASP A 160 6.41 -14.38 -20.84
C ASP A 160 7.49 -13.75 -19.96
N TYR A 161 7.18 -12.62 -19.36
CA TYR A 161 8.00 -11.98 -18.32
C TYR A 161 7.26 -12.12 -17.00
N ALA A 162 7.89 -12.75 -16.01
CA ALA A 162 7.37 -12.83 -14.66
C ALA A 162 8.04 -11.74 -13.82
N VAL A 163 7.25 -10.82 -13.27
CA VAL A 163 7.75 -9.72 -12.44
C VAL A 163 7.07 -9.79 -11.08
N THR A 164 7.87 -9.77 -10.02
CA THR A 164 7.38 -9.73 -8.64
C THR A 164 7.28 -8.29 -8.17
N VAL A 165 6.07 -7.85 -7.82
CA VAL A 165 5.85 -6.53 -7.19
C VAL A 165 5.87 -6.69 -5.68
N THR A 166 6.73 -5.94 -5.00
CA THR A 166 6.85 -5.97 -3.53
C THR A 166 6.38 -4.65 -2.94
N TYR A 167 5.51 -4.73 -1.92
CA TYR A 167 5.10 -3.58 -1.11
C TYR A 167 5.67 -3.74 0.30
N THR A 168 6.15 -2.65 0.89
CA THR A 168 6.78 -2.67 2.22
C THR A 168 6.26 -1.52 3.07
N LEU A 169 5.72 -1.82 4.24
CA LEU A 169 5.37 -0.83 5.26
C LEU A 169 6.61 -0.56 6.12
N ALA A 170 7.04 0.70 6.20
CA ALA A 170 8.22 1.10 6.94
C ALA A 170 7.96 2.37 7.76
N ASP A 171 8.70 2.52 8.86
CA ASP A 171 8.76 3.78 9.63
C ASP A 171 9.46 4.86 8.81
N ASP A 172 9.01 6.11 8.94
CA ASP A 172 9.67 7.29 8.37
C ASP A 172 10.94 7.71 9.13
#